data_AF-A0A096FPK6-F1
#
_entry.id   AF-A0A096FPK6-F1
#
_cell.length_a   1.000
_cell.length_b   1.000
_cell.length_c   1.000
_cell.angle_alpha   90.00
_cell.angle_beta   90.00
_cell.angle_gamma   90.00
#
_symmetry.space_group_name_H-M   'P 1'
#
loop_
_entity.id
_entity.type
_entity.pdbx_description
1 polymer ?
#
loop_
_entity_poly.entity_id
_entity_poly.type
_entity_poly.pdbx_seq_one_letter_code
_entity_poly.pdbx_strand_id
1 'polypeptide(L)'
;MAKKKKSLDIDFAALQDRVQRQFRNLDPNDPSAWPALPKALLYVAVAVAVAALLWFVILKDYEAELDAERATEVTLREDYSRKMIKAVSLEGLKKQREQVQQYVTQLEKQLPSKAEMAALLSDINQAGLGRSLQFEVFRPGAMVTKEYYAELPITLKVTGRYHDIGAFASDIAFLSRIVTLNNLSITPGGKDTDVLSMDATARTFRYLDADEVKAQRDAAKGKK
;
A
#
# COMPACT_ATOMS: atom_id res chain seq x y z
N MET A 1 58.07 -89.93 -23.90
CA MET A 1 56.61 -89.66 -23.74
C MET A 1 56.35 -88.22 -24.13
N ALA A 2 55.72 -87.94 -25.28
CA ALA A 2 55.40 -86.58 -25.71
C ALA A 2 53.87 -86.37 -25.67
N LYS A 3 53.39 -85.54 -24.74
CA LYS A 3 51.97 -85.18 -24.60
C LYS A 3 51.60 -84.17 -25.70
N LYS A 4 50.65 -84.56 -26.55
CA LYS A 4 50.09 -83.81 -27.68
C LYS A 4 49.40 -82.52 -27.17
N LYS A 5 49.96 -81.35 -27.44
CA LYS A 5 49.29 -80.05 -27.27
C LYS A 5 48.25 -79.94 -28.38
N LYS A 6 46.96 -79.93 -28.04
CA LYS A 6 45.86 -79.68 -28.97
C LYS A 6 45.89 -78.18 -29.29
N SER A 7 46.44 -77.78 -30.44
CA SER A 7 46.31 -76.41 -30.94
C SER A 7 44.85 -76.22 -31.33
N LEU A 8 44.21 -75.22 -30.72
CA LEU A 8 42.96 -74.68 -31.22
C LEU A 8 43.32 -73.78 -32.41
N ASP A 9 43.40 -74.36 -33.61
CA ASP A 9 43.37 -73.57 -34.84
C ASP A 9 41.96 -73.00 -34.98
N ILE A 10 41.78 -71.77 -34.51
CA ILE A 10 40.56 -71.00 -34.73
C ILE A 10 40.63 -70.49 -36.17
N ASP A 11 39.99 -71.22 -37.07
CA ASP A 11 39.90 -70.86 -38.47
C ASP A 11 39.02 -69.61 -38.66
N PHE A 12 39.67 -68.45 -38.70
CA PHE A 12 39.05 -67.13 -38.72
C PHE A 12 38.22 -66.91 -39.99
N ALA A 13 38.65 -67.48 -41.12
CA ALA A 13 37.92 -67.41 -42.40
C ALA A 13 36.62 -68.21 -42.33
N ALA A 14 36.66 -69.44 -41.80
CA ALA A 14 35.47 -70.26 -41.60
C ALA A 14 34.51 -69.71 -40.53
N LEU A 15 35.02 -68.91 -39.59
CA LEU A 15 34.20 -68.19 -38.61
C LEU A 15 33.50 -67.00 -39.26
N GLN A 16 34.22 -66.21 -40.08
CA GLN A 16 33.69 -65.07 -40.83
C GLN A 16 32.59 -65.49 -41.81
N ASP A 17 32.78 -66.58 -42.56
CA ASP A 17 31.76 -67.08 -43.49
C ASP A 17 30.50 -67.63 -42.78
N ARG A 18 30.65 -68.13 -41.55
CA ARG A 18 29.50 -68.57 -40.72
C ARG A 18 28.72 -67.37 -40.20
N VAL A 19 29.41 -66.33 -39.73
CA VAL A 19 28.81 -65.08 -39.28
C VAL A 19 28.07 -64.39 -40.43
N GLN A 20 28.70 -64.24 -41.60
CA GLN A 20 28.08 -63.56 -42.76
C GLN A 20 26.84 -64.30 -43.29
N ARG A 21 26.82 -65.64 -43.25
CA ARG A 21 25.63 -66.42 -43.63
C ARG A 21 24.46 -66.23 -42.68
N GLN A 22 24.72 -66.00 -41.40
CA GLN A 22 23.68 -65.72 -40.40
C GLN A 22 22.97 -64.37 -40.60
N PHE A 23 23.52 -63.49 -41.45
CA PHE A 23 22.91 -62.21 -41.83
C PHE A 23 22.27 -62.21 -43.23
N ARG A 24 22.27 -63.35 -43.95
CA ARG A 24 21.61 -63.49 -45.27
C ARG A 24 20.22 -64.12 -45.10
N ASN A 25 19.21 -63.56 -45.77
CA ASN A 25 17.79 -63.95 -45.69
C ASN A 25 17.12 -63.73 -44.32
N LEU A 26 17.35 -62.60 -43.66
CA LEU A 26 16.55 -62.21 -42.49
C LEU A 26 15.19 -61.71 -42.97
N ASP A 27 14.12 -62.42 -42.59
CA ASP A 27 12.75 -61.95 -42.78
C ASP A 27 12.41 -60.96 -41.64
N PRO A 28 12.08 -59.68 -41.95
CA PRO A 28 11.71 -58.68 -40.95
C PRO A 28 10.41 -58.98 -40.21
N ASN A 29 9.54 -59.82 -40.78
CA ASN A 29 8.22 -60.10 -40.21
C ASN A 29 8.24 -61.19 -39.12
N ASP A 30 9.33 -61.96 -38.99
CA ASP A 30 9.45 -63.05 -38.00
C ASP A 30 10.78 -63.01 -37.20
N PRO A 31 10.94 -62.05 -36.26
CA PRO A 31 12.19 -61.84 -35.50
C PRO A 31 12.57 -63.00 -34.57
N SER A 32 11.61 -63.89 -34.27
CA SER A 32 11.80 -65.03 -33.37
C SER A 32 12.62 -66.17 -34.00
N ALA A 33 12.59 -66.27 -35.34
CA ALA A 33 13.22 -67.31 -36.15
C ALA A 33 14.66 -66.98 -36.59
N TRP A 34 15.20 -65.82 -36.19
CA TRP A 34 16.54 -65.39 -36.58
C TRP A 34 17.65 -66.27 -35.97
N PRO A 35 18.80 -66.43 -36.65
CA PRO A 35 19.98 -67.09 -36.09
C PRO A 35 20.46 -66.43 -34.79
N ALA A 36 21.20 -67.18 -33.96
CA ALA A 36 21.54 -66.76 -32.60
C ALA A 36 22.28 -65.40 -32.49
N LEU A 37 23.11 -65.04 -33.48
CA LEU A 37 23.88 -63.78 -33.49
C LEU A 37 23.00 -62.54 -33.71
N PRO A 38 22.20 -62.44 -34.80
CA PRO A 38 21.25 -61.34 -34.98
C PRO A 38 20.25 -61.20 -33.81
N LYS A 39 19.79 -62.33 -33.26
CA LYS A 39 18.88 -62.34 -32.11
C LYS A 39 19.52 -61.76 -30.84
N ALA A 40 20.76 -62.12 -30.54
CA ALA A 40 21.51 -61.56 -29.42
C ALA A 40 21.77 -60.06 -29.61
N LEU A 41 22.11 -59.62 -30.82
CA LEU A 41 22.30 -58.21 -31.15
C LEU A 41 21.00 -57.42 -30.95
N LEU A 42 19.85 -57.96 -31.37
CA LEU A 42 18.55 -57.34 -31.15
C LEU A 42 18.22 -57.23 -29.66
N TYR A 43 18.49 -58.25 -28.84
CA TYR A 43 18.30 -58.14 -27.39
C TYR A 43 19.20 -57.10 -26.75
N VAL A 44 20.47 -57.00 -27.17
CA VAL A 44 21.39 -55.96 -26.68
C VAL A 44 20.91 -54.57 -27.11
N ALA A 45 20.47 -54.41 -28.36
CA ALA A 45 19.92 -53.14 -28.84
C ALA A 45 18.67 -52.72 -28.06
N VAL A 46 17.76 -53.65 -27.78
CA VAL A 46 16.58 -53.39 -26.95
C VAL A 46 16.98 -53.06 -25.51
N ALA A 47 17.92 -53.79 -24.91
CA ALA A 47 18.39 -53.52 -23.56
C ALA A 47 19.04 -52.12 -23.44
N VAL A 48 19.86 -51.73 -24.42
CA VAL A 48 20.45 -50.37 -24.49
C VAL A 48 19.37 -49.32 -24.70
N ALA A 49 18.39 -49.56 -25.56
CA ALA A 49 17.28 -48.63 -25.78
C ALA A 49 16.44 -48.43 -24.51
N VAL A 50 16.15 -49.50 -23.77
CA VAL A 50 15.43 -49.44 -22.49
C VAL A 50 16.26 -48.72 -21.43
N ALA A 51 17.56 -49.00 -21.33
CA ALA A 51 18.45 -48.31 -20.39
C ALA A 51 18.57 -46.82 -20.69
N ALA A 52 18.67 -46.44 -21.97
CA ALA A 52 18.68 -45.05 -22.41
C ALA A 52 17.33 -44.37 -22.09
N LEU A 53 16.20 -45.02 -22.36
CA LEU A 53 14.88 -44.50 -22.00
C LEU A 53 14.74 -44.27 -20.50
N LEU A 54 15.14 -45.24 -19.67
CA LEU A 54 15.10 -45.09 -18.21
C LEU A 54 16.00 -43.97 -17.72
N TRP A 55 17.21 -43.84 -18.30
CA TRP A 55 18.12 -42.75 -17.99
C TRP A 55 17.51 -41.38 -18.33
N PHE A 56 16.93 -41.22 -19.52
CA PHE A 56 16.31 -39.96 -19.93
C PHE A 56 15.05 -39.62 -19.15
N VAL A 57 14.19 -40.61 -18.86
CA VAL A 57 12.95 -40.39 -18.11
C VAL A 57 13.25 -40.02 -16.66
N ILE A 58 14.16 -40.74 -15.99
CA ILE A 58 14.40 -40.53 -14.57
C ILE A 58 15.30 -39.30 -14.32
N LEU A 59 16.36 -39.10 -15.11
CA LEU A 59 17.34 -38.05 -14.81
C LEU A 59 16.80 -36.65 -15.08
N LYS A 60 15.87 -36.50 -16.04
CA LYS A 60 15.27 -35.20 -16.37
C LYS A 60 14.37 -34.67 -15.25
N ASP A 61 13.64 -35.55 -14.58
CA ASP A 61 12.78 -35.16 -13.46
C ASP A 61 13.62 -34.68 -12.26
N TYR A 62 14.73 -35.36 -11.96
CA TYR A 62 15.65 -34.95 -10.88
C TYR A 62 16.39 -33.64 -11.18
N GLU A 63 16.78 -33.39 -12.43
CA GLU A 63 17.36 -32.09 -12.84
C GLU A 63 16.35 -30.96 -12.64
N ALA A 64 15.09 -31.17 -13.05
CA ALA A 64 14.02 -30.19 -12.90
C ALA A 64 13.67 -29.92 -11.42
N GLU A 65 13.60 -30.96 -10.60
CA GLU A 65 13.37 -30.85 -9.16
C GLU A 65 14.52 -30.11 -8.45
N LEU A 66 15.77 -30.42 -8.81
CA LEU A 66 16.94 -29.74 -8.26
C LEU A 66 16.96 -28.24 -8.60
N ASP A 67 16.61 -27.88 -9.83
CA ASP A 67 16.56 -26.47 -10.23
C ASP A 67 15.38 -25.73 -9.58
N ALA A 68 14.23 -26.39 -9.37
CA ALA A 68 13.11 -25.82 -8.63
C ALA A 68 13.44 -25.58 -7.16
N GLU A 69 14.12 -26.53 -6.50
CA GLU A 69 14.57 -26.38 -5.11
C GLU A 69 15.65 -25.31 -4.98
N ARG A 70 16.59 -25.21 -5.93
CA ARG A 70 17.57 -24.11 -5.96
C ARG A 70 16.91 -22.73 -6.12
N ALA A 71 15.91 -22.61 -6.99
CA ALA A 71 15.16 -21.38 -7.13
C ALA A 71 14.44 -21.02 -5.82
N THR A 72 13.84 -22.02 -5.18
CA THR A 72 13.17 -21.87 -3.88
C THR A 72 14.17 -21.42 -2.80
N GLU A 73 15.35 -22.02 -2.72
CA GLU A 73 16.41 -21.65 -1.77
C GLU A 73 16.80 -20.17 -1.91
N VAL A 74 17.01 -19.69 -3.15
CA VAL A 74 17.35 -18.28 -3.41
C VAL A 74 16.24 -17.36 -2.90
N THR A 75 14.98 -17.67 -3.21
CA THR A 75 13.85 -16.84 -2.74
C THR A 75 13.73 -16.83 -1.21
N LEU A 76 13.90 -17.97 -0.55
CA LEU A 76 13.86 -18.09 0.90
C LEU A 76 15.00 -17.32 1.57
N ARG A 77 16.20 -17.37 0.98
CA ARG A 77 17.37 -16.65 1.48
C ARG A 77 17.18 -15.13 1.37
N GLU A 78 16.61 -14.65 0.26
CA GLU A 78 16.26 -13.23 0.14
C GLU A 78 15.19 -12.81 1.15
N ASP A 79 14.14 -13.61 1.31
CA ASP A 79 13.07 -13.34 2.28
C ASP A 79 13.60 -13.30 3.71
N TYR A 80 14.50 -14.22 4.05
CA TYR A 80 15.18 -14.24 5.33
C TYR A 80 15.96 -12.95 5.56
N SER A 81 16.77 -12.54 4.58
CA SER A 81 17.54 -11.29 4.64
C SER A 81 16.64 -10.06 4.84
N ARG A 82 15.55 -9.97 4.06
CA ARG A 82 14.56 -8.90 4.17
C ARG A 82 13.92 -8.85 5.56
N LYS A 83 13.53 -10.00 6.11
CA LYS A 83 12.89 -10.10 7.44
C LYS A 83 13.89 -9.81 8.57
N MET A 84 15.13 -10.25 8.43
CA MET A 84 16.20 -9.98 9.40
C MET A 84 16.47 -8.48 9.53
N ILE A 85 16.62 -7.76 8.41
CA ILE A 85 16.82 -6.30 8.42
C ILE A 85 15.65 -5.60 9.13
N LYS A 86 14.41 -6.00 8.83
CA LYS A 86 13.22 -5.47 9.50
C LYS A 86 13.23 -5.73 11.01
N ALA A 87 13.57 -6.95 11.42
CA ALA A 87 13.64 -7.35 12.83
C ALA A 87 14.69 -6.53 13.61
N VAL A 88 15.88 -6.34 13.04
CA VAL A 88 16.95 -5.53 13.66
C VAL A 88 16.53 -4.06 13.76
N SER A 89 15.87 -3.51 12.74
CA SER A 89 15.41 -2.12 12.74
C SER A 89 14.17 -1.85 13.63
N LEU A 90 13.50 -2.91 14.12
CA LEU A 90 12.21 -2.82 14.79
C LEU A 90 12.28 -2.02 16.08
N GLU A 91 13.32 -2.23 16.91
CA GLU A 91 13.48 -1.49 18.16
C GLU A 91 13.71 0.00 17.93
N GLY A 92 14.53 0.35 16.93
CA GLY A 92 14.76 1.74 16.53
C GLY A 92 13.48 2.43 16.04
N LEU A 93 12.71 1.74 15.19
CA LEU A 93 11.43 2.24 14.67
C LEU A 93 10.38 2.39 15.79
N LYS A 94 10.34 1.48 16.77
CA LYS A 94 9.47 1.60 17.96
C LYS A 94 9.80 2.84 18.79
N LYS A 95 11.09 3.09 19.04
CA LYS A 95 11.54 4.29 19.75
C LYS A 95 11.19 5.58 18.99
N GLN A 96 11.39 5.61 17.68
CA GLN A 96 10.97 6.75 16.85
C GLN A 96 9.46 6.97 16.91
N ARG A 97 8.67 5.91 16.85
CA ARG A 97 7.21 5.98 17.01
C ARG A 97 6.81 6.58 18.36
N GLU A 98 7.45 6.18 19.44
CA GLU A 98 7.18 6.71 20.77
C GLU A 98 7.55 8.20 20.87
N GLN A 99 8.71 8.61 20.33
CA GLN A 99 9.12 10.01 20.27
C GLN A 99 8.11 10.86 19.48
N VAL A 100 7.68 10.39 18.31
CA VAL A 100 6.67 11.09 17.50
C VAL A 100 5.35 11.17 18.25
N GLN A 101 4.94 10.11 18.93
CA GLN A 101 3.70 10.11 19.71
C GLN A 101 3.76 11.14 20.85
N GLN A 102 4.88 11.21 21.59
CA GLN A 102 5.07 12.20 22.64
C GLN A 102 5.04 13.63 22.09
N TYR A 103 5.66 13.86 20.93
CA TYR A 103 5.64 15.14 20.24
C TYR A 103 4.21 15.55 19.82
N VAL A 104 3.44 14.62 19.25
CA VAL A 104 2.04 14.84 18.90
C VAL A 104 1.21 15.15 20.14
N THR A 105 1.36 14.39 21.22
CA THR A 105 0.64 14.65 22.49
C THR A 105 0.96 16.03 23.08
N GLN A 106 2.21 16.50 22.93
CA GLN A 106 2.59 17.85 23.36
C GLN A 106 1.94 18.93 22.48
N LEU A 107 1.90 18.71 21.17
CA LEU A 107 1.22 19.61 20.24
C LEU A 107 -0.30 19.62 20.47
N GLU A 108 -0.92 18.47 20.70
CA GLU A 108 -2.35 18.37 21.05
C GLU A 108 -2.68 19.15 22.32
N LYS A 109 -1.81 19.11 23.35
CA LYS A 109 -1.97 19.94 24.55
C LYS A 109 -1.82 21.44 24.28
N GLN A 110 -1.06 21.80 23.25
CA GLN A 110 -0.88 23.18 22.80
C GLN A 110 -1.96 23.63 21.81
N LEU A 111 -2.82 22.73 21.31
CA LEU A 111 -3.91 23.05 20.38
C LEU A 111 -5.19 23.30 21.19
N PRO A 112 -5.61 24.56 21.35
CA PRO A 112 -6.75 24.90 22.20
C PRO A 112 -8.04 24.71 21.39
N SER A 113 -8.68 23.53 21.45
CA SER A 113 -9.74 23.20 20.47
C SER A 113 -11.19 23.32 20.95
N LYS A 114 -11.48 23.36 22.26
CA LYS A 114 -12.88 23.42 22.77
C LYS A 114 -13.20 24.60 23.69
N ALA A 115 -12.27 25.01 24.55
CA ALA A 115 -12.49 26.08 25.53
C ALA A 115 -12.48 27.50 24.91
N GLU A 116 -12.06 27.61 23.65
CA GLU A 116 -11.85 28.89 22.97
C GLU A 116 -13.16 29.52 22.45
N MET A 117 -14.19 28.72 22.16
CA MET A 117 -15.41 29.24 21.51
C MET A 117 -16.21 30.19 22.39
N ALA A 118 -16.27 29.96 23.70
CA ALA A 118 -16.94 30.89 24.63
C ALA A 118 -16.19 32.22 24.74
N ALA A 119 -14.85 32.18 24.76
CA ALA A 119 -14.02 33.37 24.76
C ALA A 119 -14.18 34.18 23.46
N LEU A 120 -14.29 33.51 22.29
CA LEU A 120 -14.51 34.19 21.00
C LEU A 120 -15.74 35.09 21.01
N LEU A 121 -16.86 34.62 21.55
CA LEU A 121 -18.09 35.41 21.59
C LEU A 121 -17.93 36.65 22.48
N SER A 122 -17.17 36.53 23.57
CA SER A 122 -16.83 37.64 24.44
C SER A 122 -15.89 38.64 23.77
N ASP A 123 -14.85 38.15 23.09
CA ASP A 123 -13.85 38.99 22.42
C ASP A 123 -14.49 39.84 21.30
N ILE A 124 -15.38 39.24 20.50
CA ILE A 124 -16.10 39.96 19.44
C ILE A 124 -17.02 41.03 20.04
N ASN A 125 -17.74 40.70 21.12
CA ASN A 125 -18.62 41.66 21.78
C ASN A 125 -17.82 42.81 22.42
N GLN A 126 -16.68 42.51 23.04
CA GLN A 126 -15.80 43.51 23.64
C GLN A 126 -15.16 44.42 22.58
N ALA A 127 -14.79 43.88 21.42
CA ALA A 127 -14.30 44.66 20.29
C ALA A 127 -15.35 45.66 19.79
N GLY A 128 -16.63 45.26 19.70
CA GLY A 128 -17.70 46.18 19.29
C GLY A 128 -18.05 47.22 20.36
N LEU A 129 -18.14 46.81 21.63
CA LEU A 129 -18.39 47.73 22.75
C LEU A 129 -17.25 48.74 22.91
N GLY A 130 -15.99 48.34 22.71
CA GLY A 130 -14.83 49.22 22.76
C GLY A 130 -14.84 50.32 21.69
N ARG A 131 -15.59 50.13 20.60
CA ARG A 131 -15.80 51.12 19.52
C ARG A 131 -17.15 51.84 19.62
N SER A 132 -17.84 51.72 20.76
CA SER A 132 -19.17 52.31 20.97
C SER A 132 -20.23 51.87 19.95
N LEU A 133 -20.05 50.68 19.34
CA LEU A 133 -21.05 50.09 18.46
C LEU A 133 -22.16 49.45 19.28
N GLN A 134 -23.40 49.63 18.85
CA GLN A 134 -24.56 48.97 19.44
C GLN A 134 -24.89 47.71 18.66
N PHE A 135 -24.91 46.55 19.33
CA PHE A 135 -25.33 45.29 18.72
C PHE A 135 -26.85 45.18 18.76
N GLU A 136 -27.50 45.14 17.60
CA GLU A 136 -28.93 44.82 17.47
C GLU A 136 -29.16 43.31 17.43
N VAL A 137 -28.29 42.60 16.70
CA VAL A 137 -28.35 41.15 16.54
C VAL A 137 -26.96 40.59 16.74
N PHE A 138 -26.86 39.60 17.63
CA PHE A 138 -25.69 38.75 17.76
C PHE A 138 -26.17 37.33 18.01
N ARG A 139 -26.19 36.51 16.96
CA ARG A 139 -26.74 35.15 17.03
C ARG A 139 -25.78 34.14 16.40
N PRO A 140 -25.21 33.23 17.20
CA PRO A 140 -24.51 32.06 16.68
C PRO A 140 -25.47 31.16 15.89
N GLY A 141 -25.07 30.76 14.69
CA GLY A 141 -25.79 29.81 13.86
C GLY A 141 -25.42 28.36 14.19
N ALA A 142 -25.95 27.43 13.40
CA ALA A 142 -25.58 26.03 13.49
C ALA A 142 -24.16 25.81 12.95
N MET A 143 -23.40 24.94 13.61
CA MET A 143 -22.06 24.56 13.17
C MET A 143 -22.14 23.77 11.85
N VAL A 144 -21.36 24.20 10.86
CA VAL A 144 -21.29 23.56 9.54
C VAL A 144 -19.99 22.77 9.46
N THR A 145 -20.08 21.45 9.57
CA THR A 145 -18.92 20.57 9.43
C THR A 145 -18.57 20.35 7.96
N LYS A 146 -17.31 20.59 7.60
CA LYS A 146 -16.68 20.19 6.34
C LYS A 146 -15.81 18.94 6.57
N GLU A 147 -15.06 18.51 5.55
CA GLU A 147 -14.26 17.28 5.62
C GLU A 147 -13.12 17.33 6.66
N TYR A 148 -12.54 18.50 6.92
CA TYR A 148 -11.38 18.67 7.81
C TYR A 148 -11.54 19.76 8.87
N TYR A 149 -12.55 20.61 8.73
CA TYR A 149 -12.79 21.75 9.61
C TYR A 149 -14.29 21.98 9.77
N ALA A 150 -14.68 22.67 10.84
CA ALA A 150 -16.03 23.11 11.08
C ALA A 150 -16.06 24.65 11.11
N GLU A 151 -17.07 25.21 10.47
CA GLU A 151 -17.36 26.64 10.48
C GLU A 151 -18.46 26.93 11.49
N LEU A 152 -18.32 27.98 12.29
CA LEU A 152 -19.41 28.54 13.08
C LEU A 152 -19.78 29.93 12.52
N PRO A 153 -20.89 30.04 11.76
CA PRO A 153 -21.38 31.32 11.30
C PRO A 153 -22.08 32.06 12.44
N ILE A 154 -21.78 33.34 12.61
CA ILE A 154 -22.39 34.24 13.60
C ILE A 154 -22.99 35.40 12.82
N THR A 155 -24.31 35.56 12.91
CA THR A 155 -24.99 36.69 12.31
C THR A 155 -24.88 37.88 13.25
N LEU A 156 -24.35 39.00 12.72
CA LEU A 156 -24.18 40.22 13.47
C LEU A 156 -24.83 41.41 12.75
N LYS A 157 -25.53 42.23 13.52
CA LYS A 157 -26.06 43.52 13.10
C LYS A 157 -25.65 44.56 14.12
N VAL A 158 -24.89 45.56 13.67
CA VAL A 158 -24.36 46.62 14.54
C VAL A 158 -24.71 48.00 13.99
N THR A 159 -24.94 48.96 14.87
CA THR A 159 -25.16 50.36 14.52
C THR A 159 -24.09 51.25 15.12
N GLY A 160 -23.66 52.24 14.34
CA GLY A 160 -22.64 53.22 14.75
C GLY A 160 -22.17 54.10 13.60
N ARG A 161 -21.13 54.88 13.84
CA ARG A 161 -20.53 55.76 12.83
C ARG A 161 -19.63 54.96 11.88
N TYR A 162 -19.43 55.50 10.68
CA TYR A 162 -18.61 54.85 9.64
C TYR A 162 -17.20 54.45 10.12
N HIS A 163 -16.49 55.35 10.82
CA HIS A 163 -15.15 55.07 11.31
C HIS A 163 -15.12 54.00 12.41
N ASP A 164 -16.12 53.97 13.28
CA ASP A 164 -16.22 52.97 14.36
C ASP A 164 -16.49 51.58 13.78
N ILE A 165 -17.32 51.49 12.74
CA ILE A 165 -17.57 50.25 11.98
C ILE A 165 -16.30 49.76 11.28
N GLY A 166 -15.55 50.65 10.63
CA GLY A 166 -14.27 50.30 10.00
C GLY A 166 -13.21 49.83 11.01
N ALA A 167 -13.13 50.50 12.16
CA ALA A 167 -12.23 50.10 13.24
C ALA A 167 -12.61 48.73 13.84
N PHE A 168 -13.91 48.47 14.01
CA PHE A 168 -14.39 47.16 14.46
C PHE A 168 -14.04 46.03 13.48
N ALA A 169 -14.20 46.25 12.17
CA ALA A 169 -13.78 45.27 11.17
C ALA A 169 -12.26 45.00 11.23
N SER A 170 -11.47 46.04 11.50
CA SER A 170 -10.01 45.91 11.72
C SER A 170 -9.68 45.13 13.00
N ASP A 171 -10.37 45.41 14.11
CA ASP A 171 -10.13 44.72 15.37
C ASP A 171 -10.47 43.23 15.27
N ILE A 172 -11.56 42.88 14.56
CA ILE A 172 -11.90 41.48 14.27
C ILE A 172 -10.79 40.78 13.48
N ALA A 173 -10.24 41.46 12.47
CA ALA A 173 -9.15 40.92 11.67
C ALA A 173 -7.85 40.73 12.47
N PHE A 174 -7.68 41.45 13.59
CA PHE A 174 -6.51 41.41 14.46
C PHE A 174 -6.65 40.48 15.68
N LEU A 175 -7.79 39.79 15.82
CA LEU A 175 -7.97 38.79 16.87
C LEU A 175 -6.92 37.68 16.73
N SER A 176 -6.52 37.07 17.85
CA SER A 176 -5.56 35.96 17.90
C SER A 176 -6.04 34.66 17.23
N ARG A 177 -7.19 34.71 16.53
CA ARG A 177 -7.91 33.56 15.97
C ARG A 177 -8.45 33.88 14.58
N ILE A 178 -8.68 32.85 13.79
CA ILE A 178 -9.14 33.00 12.39
C ILE A 178 -10.63 33.33 12.39
N VAL A 179 -10.94 34.61 12.18
CA VAL A 179 -12.31 35.12 12.01
C VAL A 179 -12.39 35.87 10.70
N THR A 180 -13.44 35.61 9.92
CA THR A 180 -13.70 36.30 8.64
C THR A 180 -15.04 36.98 8.69
N LEU A 181 -15.15 38.18 8.11
CA LEU A 181 -16.41 38.90 7.92
C LEU A 181 -16.88 38.70 6.48
N ASN A 182 -18.05 38.11 6.33
CA ASN A 182 -18.67 37.83 5.04
C ASN A 182 -19.99 38.59 4.92
N ASN A 183 -20.42 38.81 3.67
CA ASN A 183 -21.72 39.41 3.34
C ASN A 183 -21.93 40.77 4.04
N LEU A 184 -20.92 41.62 4.01
CA LEU A 184 -20.98 42.95 4.60
C LEU A 184 -21.98 43.82 3.83
N SER A 185 -22.98 44.34 4.50
CA SER A 185 -23.90 45.34 3.97
C SER A 185 -23.99 46.51 4.94
N ILE A 186 -23.81 47.73 4.44
CA ILE A 186 -23.88 48.95 5.24
C ILE A 186 -24.99 49.81 4.68
N THR A 187 -25.97 50.15 5.52
CA THR A 187 -27.13 50.96 5.17
C THR A 187 -27.29 52.12 6.17
N PRO A 188 -27.90 53.25 5.76
CA PRO A 188 -28.22 54.32 6.71
C PRO A 188 -29.21 53.81 7.78
N GLY A 189 -28.90 54.06 9.06
CA GLY A 189 -29.65 53.53 10.22
C GLY A 189 -30.99 54.22 10.48
N GLY A 190 -31.42 55.17 9.65
CA GLY A 190 -32.68 55.88 9.80
C GLY A 190 -32.64 57.30 9.25
N LYS A 191 -33.33 58.23 9.94
CA LYS A 191 -33.41 59.66 9.58
C LYS A 191 -32.14 60.45 9.90
N ASP A 192 -31.28 59.93 10.78
CA ASP A 192 -30.00 60.52 11.11
C ASP A 192 -28.93 60.01 10.15
N THR A 193 -28.36 60.93 9.36
CA THR A 193 -27.36 60.62 8.32
C THR A 193 -26.02 60.16 8.87
N ASP A 194 -25.77 60.33 10.18
CA ASP A 194 -24.49 60.03 10.83
C ASP A 194 -24.43 58.61 11.44
N VAL A 195 -25.57 57.91 11.52
CA VAL A 195 -25.64 56.54 12.05
C VAL A 195 -25.85 55.56 10.90
N LEU A 196 -24.97 54.58 10.82
CA LEU A 196 -25.01 53.48 9.85
C LEU A 196 -25.34 52.18 10.56
N SER A 197 -26.08 51.31 9.89
CA SER A 197 -26.33 49.93 10.29
C SER A 197 -25.53 49.01 9.38
N MET A 198 -24.69 48.17 9.99
CA MET A 198 -23.91 47.14 9.31
C MET A 198 -24.47 45.76 9.63
N ASP A 199 -24.89 45.05 8.59
CA ASP A 199 -25.20 43.63 8.62
C ASP A 199 -24.00 42.83 8.11
N ALA A 200 -23.59 41.80 8.84
CA ALA A 200 -22.51 40.91 8.42
C ALA A 200 -22.68 39.49 8.98
N THR A 201 -21.93 38.55 8.42
CA THR A 201 -21.78 37.20 8.95
C THR A 201 -20.31 36.97 9.31
N ALA A 202 -20.00 36.89 10.60
CA ALA A 202 -18.68 36.46 11.04
C ALA A 202 -18.59 34.93 10.96
N ARG A 203 -17.52 34.39 10.37
CA ARG A 203 -17.25 32.95 10.37
C ARG A 203 -15.96 32.66 11.11
N THR A 204 -16.05 31.72 12.04
CA THR A 204 -14.90 31.19 12.77
C THR A 204 -14.66 29.75 12.35
N PHE A 205 -13.40 29.31 12.40
CA PHE A 205 -12.98 27.99 11.92
C PHE A 205 -12.35 27.20 13.05
N ARG A 206 -12.67 25.91 13.13
CA ARG A 206 -11.98 24.95 14.00
C ARG A 206 -11.69 23.66 13.25
N TYR A 207 -10.68 22.91 13.71
CA TYR A 207 -10.48 21.54 13.24
C TYR A 207 -11.54 20.60 13.85
N LEU A 208 -11.87 19.54 13.11
CA LEU A 208 -12.65 18.42 13.66
C LEU A 208 -11.72 17.55 14.51
N ASP A 209 -12.20 17.11 15.67
CA ASP A 209 -11.47 16.14 16.48
C ASP A 209 -11.40 14.78 15.77
N ALA A 210 -10.40 13.96 16.09
CA ALA A 210 -10.21 12.64 15.46
C ALA A 210 -11.46 11.74 15.55
N ASP A 211 -12.24 11.86 16.62
CA ASP A 211 -13.50 11.13 16.82
C ASP A 211 -14.63 11.67 15.92
N GLU A 212 -14.68 12.99 15.70
CA GLU A 212 -15.64 13.63 14.79
C GLU A 212 -15.31 13.30 13.33
N VAL A 213 -14.03 13.28 12.96
CA VAL A 213 -13.57 12.88 11.62
C VAL A 213 -13.92 11.41 11.34
N LYS A 214 -13.74 10.51 12.31
CA LYS A 214 -14.14 9.10 12.18
C LYS A 214 -15.64 8.96 12.04
N ALA A 215 -16.43 9.61 12.90
CA ALA A 215 -17.88 9.60 12.83
C ALA A 215 -18.41 10.10 11.47
N GLN A 216 -17.79 11.15 10.90
CA GLN A 216 -18.18 11.68 9.59
C GLN A 216 -17.81 10.73 8.44
N ARG A 217 -16.64 10.09 8.50
CA ARG A 217 -16.22 9.06 7.52
C ARG A 217 -17.13 7.84 7.55
N ASP A 218 -17.56 7.42 8.74
CA ASP A 218 -18.46 6.28 8.90
C ASP A 218 -19.87 6.61 8.41
N ALA A 219 -20.36 7.83 8.68
CA ALA A 219 -21.63 8.34 8.14
C ALA A 219 -21.61 8.49 6.61
N ALA A 220 -20.45 8.82 6.01
CA ALA A 220 -20.30 8.92 4.56
C ALA A 220 -20.22 7.54 3.87
N LYS A 221 -19.68 6.52 4.54
CA LYS A 221 -19.62 5.14 4.03
C LYS A 221 -20.99 4.45 4.05
N GLY A 222 -21.87 4.78 5.00
CA GLY A 222 -23.23 4.23 5.08
C GLY A 222 -24.24 4.81 4.08
N LYS A 223 -23.85 5.82 3.28
CA LYS A 223 -24.69 6.43 2.23
C LYS A 223 -24.35 5.94 0.80
N LYS A 224 -23.40 5.01 0.66
CA LYS A 224 -23.12 4.29 -0.59
C LYS A 224 -23.72 2.89 -0.51
#